data_AF-A0A2Z6QY01-F1
#
_entry.id   AF-A0A2Z6QY01-F1
#
_cell.length_a   1.000
_cell.length_b   1.000
_cell.length_c   1.000
_cell.angle_alpha   90.00
_cell.angle_beta   90.00
_cell.angle_gamma   90.00
#
_symmetry.space_group_name_H-M   'P 1'
#
loop_
_entity.id
_entity.type
_entity.pdbx_description
1 polymer ?
#
loop_
_entity_poly.entity_id
_entity_poly.type
_entity_poly.pdbx_seq_one_letter_code
_entity_poly.pdbx_strand_id
1 'polypeptide(L)'
;MVKLSFTGIVALVSVILYAIILTSLEILVVYFHHTFVDQFNLDRRGDGISEADLIYHAIFILSLAFQVLLCVDALWRKNSMQLIALVLYNILSLVYAGVQLYQHMILEDVGTENATFIPQDPSKFPTAEFTRQFFIKRMRPLEYVIIGIVTAFSGYLAALSFKLTREFGWEVYRTYSADVKVRDAFRSLSILQTLIKLDIFFIGAYAIQLIPSQSIGYSNSIAETIIIFFVGTIMLLMAWYSIMQESKYILLCVINLLALSLIYMVYRLISINISQHTDGGYDPYEFTRRLLSFFLATTICLVLATIFYAVKCFKNMMQGLYIFAAYGLPGQDQNVPEINQNNHNQNRQNSFNSEYLGYNGYNGYNGYTENNNLAPSDSQKKSKRASKIAEVQSARLSRRISID
;
A
#
# COMPACT_ATOMS: atom_id res chain seq x y z
N MET A 1 -19.81 11.09 15.14
CA MET A 1 -20.07 11.26 13.69
C MET A 1 -19.10 12.31 13.17
N VAL A 2 -18.13 11.93 12.34
CA VAL A 2 -17.19 12.89 11.74
C VAL A 2 -18.00 13.80 10.81
N LYS A 3 -18.06 15.11 11.09
CA LYS A 3 -18.64 16.08 10.15
C LYS A 3 -17.69 16.20 8.96
N LEU A 4 -17.96 15.48 7.87
CA LEU A 4 -17.22 15.66 6.62
C LEU A 4 -17.50 17.06 6.05
N SER A 5 -16.45 17.73 5.56
CA SER A 5 -16.58 18.95 4.75
C SER A 5 -17.42 18.66 3.50
N PHE A 6 -18.19 19.65 3.03
CA PHE A 6 -18.97 19.53 1.80
C PHE A 6 -18.10 19.08 0.62
N THR A 7 -16.88 19.62 0.49
CA THR A 7 -15.93 19.21 -0.55
C THR A 7 -15.53 17.73 -0.41
N GLY A 8 -15.40 17.22 0.82
CA GLY A 8 -15.10 15.82 1.09
C GLY A 8 -16.23 14.88 0.70
N ILE A 9 -17.49 15.26 0.94
CA ILE A 9 -18.66 14.48 0.50
C ILE A 9 -18.72 14.42 -1.03
N VAL A 10 -18.53 15.56 -1.71
CA VAL A 10 -18.49 15.62 -3.18
C VAL A 10 -17.37 14.73 -3.74
N ALA A 11 -16.18 14.77 -3.14
CA ALA A 11 -15.07 13.92 -3.56
C ALA A 11 -15.40 12.42 -3.40
N LEU A 12 -15.93 12.01 -2.24
CA LEU A 12 -16.30 10.63 -1.98
C LEU A 12 -17.35 10.12 -2.96
N VAL A 13 -18.44 10.87 -3.15
CA VAL A 13 -19.52 10.51 -4.08
C VAL A 13 -18.98 10.42 -5.51
N SER A 14 -18.11 11.34 -5.91
CA SER A 14 -17.50 11.33 -7.24
C SER A 14 -16.62 10.10 -7.46
N VAL A 15 -15.79 9.71 -6.48
CA VAL A 15 -14.92 8.53 -6.56
C VAL A 15 -15.74 7.23 -6.58
N ILE A 16 -16.83 7.15 -5.81
CA ILE A 16 -17.74 6.00 -5.82
C ILE A 16 -18.43 5.86 -7.18
N LEU A 17 -19.00 6.96 -7.70
CA LEU A 17 -19.66 6.97 -9.01
C LEU A 17 -18.70 6.60 -10.14
N TYR A 18 -17.48 7.16 -10.10
CA TYR A 18 -16.39 6.81 -11.01
C TYR A 18 -16.07 5.30 -10.96
N ALA A 19 -15.91 4.73 -9.76
CA ALA A 19 -15.63 3.31 -9.59
C ALA A 19 -16.77 2.42 -10.14
N ILE A 20 -18.03 2.79 -9.91
CA ILE A 20 -19.20 2.04 -10.41
C ILE A 20 -19.26 2.06 -11.94
N ILE A 21 -19.07 3.24 -12.56
CA ILE A 21 -19.11 3.38 -14.03
C ILE A 21 -18.00 2.54 -14.66
N LEU A 22 -16.76 2.67 -14.19
CA LEU A 22 -15.64 1.92 -14.76
C LEU A 22 -15.78 0.42 -14.51
N THR A 23 -16.19 -0.01 -13.31
CA THR A 23 -16.44 -1.44 -13.04
C THR A 23 -17.48 -2.01 -13.99
N SER A 24 -18.53 -1.24 -14.30
CA SER A 24 -19.57 -1.65 -15.24
C SER A 24 -19.06 -1.79 -16.68
N LEU A 25 -18.19 -0.87 -17.12
CA LEU A 25 -17.54 -0.93 -18.43
C LEU A 25 -16.57 -2.13 -18.53
N GLU A 26 -15.78 -2.37 -17.48
CA GLU A 26 -14.85 -3.50 -17.40
C GLU A 26 -15.56 -4.85 -17.44
N ILE A 27 -16.65 -5.01 -16.67
CA ILE A 27 -17.48 -6.23 -16.71
C ILE A 27 -18.01 -6.48 -18.13
N LEU A 28 -18.37 -5.41 -18.85
CA LEU A 28 -18.87 -5.51 -20.21
C LEU A 28 -17.76 -5.87 -21.21
N VAL A 29 -16.52 -5.39 -21.02
CA VAL A 29 -15.35 -5.85 -21.79
C VAL A 29 -15.07 -7.33 -21.53
N VAL A 30 -15.05 -7.75 -20.26
CA VAL A 30 -14.86 -9.15 -19.86
C VAL A 30 -15.94 -10.06 -20.47
N TYR A 31 -17.19 -9.61 -20.50
CA TYR A 31 -18.29 -10.35 -21.13
C TYR A 31 -18.05 -10.58 -22.62
N PHE A 32 -17.61 -9.55 -23.35
CA PHE A 32 -17.28 -9.70 -24.77
C PHE A 32 -16.05 -10.59 -24.98
N HIS A 33 -15.05 -10.49 -24.11
CA HIS A 33 -13.86 -11.35 -24.15
C HIS A 33 -14.23 -12.83 -23.96
N HIS A 34 -15.01 -13.15 -22.92
CA HIS A 34 -15.47 -14.52 -22.66
C HIS A 34 -16.27 -15.07 -23.84
N THR A 35 -17.21 -14.28 -24.38
CA THR A 35 -18.03 -14.70 -25.52
C THR A 35 -17.19 -14.93 -26.79
N PHE A 36 -16.09 -14.20 -26.95
CA PHE A 36 -15.13 -14.38 -28.04
C PHE A 36 -14.34 -15.69 -27.87
N VAL A 37 -13.77 -15.91 -26.68
CA VAL A 37 -12.98 -17.10 -26.37
C VAL A 37 -13.80 -18.38 -26.49
N ASP A 38 -15.08 -18.35 -26.10
CA ASP A 38 -16.01 -19.49 -26.23
C ASP A 38 -16.22 -19.97 -27.68
N GLN A 39 -15.80 -19.20 -28.69
CA GLN A 39 -15.87 -19.60 -30.11
C GLN A 39 -14.65 -20.43 -30.57
N PHE A 40 -13.65 -20.61 -29.71
CA PHE A 40 -12.40 -21.29 -30.02
C PHE A 40 -12.12 -22.38 -28.99
N ASN A 41 -11.60 -23.52 -29.44
CA ASN A 41 -11.02 -24.51 -28.56
C ASN A 41 -9.51 -24.20 -28.45
N LEU A 42 -9.13 -23.66 -27.30
CA LEU A 42 -7.79 -23.20 -27.00
C LEU A 42 -6.91 -24.39 -26.56
N ASP A 43 -5.65 -24.38 -26.99
CA ASP A 43 -4.64 -25.25 -26.38
C ASP A 43 -4.25 -24.72 -24.99
N ARG A 44 -3.56 -25.51 -24.17
CA ARG A 44 -3.18 -25.17 -22.79
C ARG A 44 -2.53 -23.78 -22.64
N ARG A 45 -1.75 -23.37 -23.64
CA ARG A 45 -1.13 -22.04 -23.68
C ARG A 45 -2.14 -20.94 -23.96
N GLY A 46 -3.09 -21.16 -24.88
CA GLY A 46 -4.18 -20.23 -25.15
C GLY A 46 -5.06 -20.02 -23.92
N ASP A 47 -5.38 -21.11 -23.21
CA ASP A 47 -6.11 -21.05 -21.93
C ASP A 47 -5.36 -20.19 -20.90
N GLY A 48 -4.05 -20.40 -20.73
CA GLY A 48 -3.25 -19.61 -19.80
C GLY A 48 -3.16 -18.12 -20.15
N ILE A 49 -3.17 -17.78 -21.45
CA ILE A 49 -3.18 -16.40 -21.92
C ILE A 49 -4.53 -15.74 -21.64
N SER A 50 -5.65 -16.43 -21.93
CA SER A 50 -7.00 -15.92 -21.63
C SER A 50 -7.23 -15.77 -20.12
N GLU A 51 -6.75 -16.73 -19.32
CA GLU A 51 -6.78 -16.65 -17.85
C GLU A 51 -6.00 -15.42 -17.34
N ALA A 52 -4.83 -15.13 -17.92
CA ALA A 52 -4.05 -13.96 -17.55
C ALA A 52 -4.77 -12.65 -17.91
N ASP A 53 -5.39 -12.56 -19.08
CA ASP A 53 -6.16 -11.39 -19.49
C ASP A 53 -7.35 -11.14 -18.54
N LEU A 54 -8.08 -12.19 -18.15
CA LEU A 54 -9.17 -12.09 -17.17
C LEU A 54 -8.67 -11.60 -15.81
N ILE A 55 -7.51 -12.09 -15.36
CA ILE A 55 -6.88 -11.65 -14.10
C ILE A 55 -6.51 -10.17 -14.15
N TYR A 56 -6.07 -9.66 -15.30
CA TYR A 56 -5.77 -8.24 -15.46
C TYR A 56 -7.02 -7.37 -15.30
N HIS A 57 -8.11 -7.70 -15.98
CA HIS A 57 -9.40 -7.01 -15.78
C HIS A 57 -9.86 -7.07 -14.30
N ALA A 58 -9.70 -8.23 -13.64
CA ALA A 58 -10.03 -8.38 -12.23
C ALA A 58 -9.18 -7.48 -11.31
N ILE A 59 -7.88 -7.34 -11.59
CA ILE A 59 -6.98 -6.44 -10.85
C ILE A 59 -7.36 -4.98 -11.07
N PHE A 60 -7.78 -4.61 -12.28
CA PHE A 60 -8.25 -3.25 -12.54
C PHE A 60 -9.52 -2.94 -11.74
N ILE A 61 -10.49 -3.85 -11.68
CA ILE A 61 -11.68 -3.71 -10.83
C ILE A 61 -11.29 -3.62 -9.34
N LEU A 62 -10.36 -4.47 -8.89
CA LEU A 62 -9.83 -4.40 -7.52
C LEU A 62 -9.15 -3.06 -7.24
N SER A 63 -8.48 -2.47 -8.23
CA SER A 63 -7.84 -1.16 -8.13
C SER A 63 -8.85 -0.04 -7.89
N LEU A 64 -10.02 -0.10 -8.56
CA LEU A 64 -11.11 0.87 -8.38
C LEU A 64 -11.71 0.77 -6.98
N ALA A 65 -11.93 -0.45 -6.48
CA ALA A 65 -12.38 -0.67 -5.11
C ALA A 65 -11.37 -0.15 -4.09
N PHE A 66 -10.08 -0.41 -4.31
CA PHE A 66 -9.00 0.10 -3.45
C PHE A 66 -8.90 1.64 -3.49
N GLN A 67 -9.12 2.27 -4.64
CA GLN A 67 -9.17 3.73 -4.77
C GLN A 67 -10.30 4.33 -3.91
N VAL A 68 -11.47 3.70 -3.87
CA VAL A 68 -12.58 4.12 -2.98
C VAL A 68 -12.17 3.97 -1.51
N LEU A 69 -11.56 2.83 -1.13
CA LEU A 69 -11.08 2.60 0.24
C LEU A 69 -10.05 3.65 0.68
N LEU A 70 -9.09 3.99 -0.19
CA LEU A 70 -8.13 5.06 0.07
C LEU A 70 -8.80 6.42 0.24
N CYS A 71 -9.81 6.73 -0.58
CA CYS A 71 -10.56 7.98 -0.46
C CYS A 71 -11.32 8.05 0.87
N VAL A 72 -12.01 6.97 1.26
CA VAL A 72 -12.72 6.89 2.55
C VAL A 72 -11.76 7.09 3.71
N ASP A 73 -10.63 6.37 3.70
CA ASP A 73 -9.63 6.46 4.76
C ASP A 73 -8.98 7.84 4.85
N ALA A 74 -8.65 8.46 3.70
CA ALA A 74 -8.11 9.81 3.63
C ALA A 74 -9.04 10.85 4.23
N LEU A 75 -10.35 10.74 3.96
CA LEU A 75 -11.37 11.64 4.48
C LEU A 75 -11.64 11.39 5.97
N TRP A 76 -11.69 10.14 6.41
CA TRP A 76 -11.90 9.80 7.81
C TRP A 76 -10.75 10.30 8.68
N ARG A 77 -9.51 9.99 8.27
CA ARG A 77 -8.28 10.34 9.01
C ARG A 77 -7.86 11.79 8.78
N LYS A 78 -8.58 12.52 7.92
CA LYS A 78 -8.24 13.88 7.44
C LYS A 78 -6.77 14.00 7.02
N ASN A 79 -6.27 12.97 6.34
CA ASN A 79 -4.86 12.86 5.99
C ASN A 79 -4.61 13.43 4.60
N SER A 80 -3.97 14.60 4.56
CA SER A 80 -3.64 15.28 3.31
C SER A 80 -2.63 14.52 2.43
N MET A 81 -1.78 13.68 3.02
CA MET A 81 -0.80 12.89 2.25
C MET A 81 -1.46 11.74 1.51
N GLN A 82 -2.51 11.15 2.07
CA GLN A 82 -3.30 10.12 1.40
C GLN A 82 -4.08 10.66 0.20
N LEU A 83 -4.51 11.93 0.24
CA LEU A 83 -5.15 12.57 -0.91
C LEU A 83 -4.19 12.79 -2.08
N ILE A 84 -2.92 13.12 -1.80
CA ILE A 84 -1.90 13.22 -2.84
C ILE A 84 -1.63 11.83 -3.44
N ALA A 85 -1.51 10.82 -2.58
CA ALA A 85 -1.38 9.44 -3.02
C ALA A 85 -2.58 8.96 -3.84
N LEU A 86 -3.81 9.39 -3.52
CA LEU A 86 -5.02 9.07 -4.28
C LEU A 86 -4.94 9.57 -5.73
N VAL A 87 -4.41 10.78 -5.94
CA VAL A 87 -4.21 11.35 -7.28
C VAL A 87 -3.12 10.58 -8.03
N LEU A 88 -1.97 10.33 -7.39
CA LEU A 88 -0.89 9.54 -7.99
C LEU A 88 -1.34 8.12 -8.34
N TYR A 89 -2.14 7.50 -7.48
CA TYR A 89 -2.73 6.18 -7.72
C TYR A 89 -3.64 6.19 -8.95
N ASN A 90 -4.46 7.22 -9.12
CA ASN A 90 -5.31 7.35 -10.31
C ASN A 90 -4.50 7.55 -11.60
N ILE A 91 -3.38 8.27 -11.54
CA ILE A 91 -2.44 8.39 -12.69
C ILE A 91 -1.81 7.02 -13.00
N LEU A 92 -1.44 6.23 -11.99
CA LEU A 92 -0.95 4.85 -12.21
C LEU A 92 -2.03 3.96 -12.82
N SER A 93 -3.30 4.09 -12.43
CA SER A 93 -4.42 3.40 -13.07
C SER A 93 -4.62 3.82 -14.53
N LEU A 94 -4.34 5.07 -14.89
CA LEU A 94 -4.36 5.51 -16.29
C LEU A 94 -3.27 4.83 -17.12
N VAL A 95 -2.04 4.75 -16.57
CA VAL A 95 -0.95 4.03 -17.24
C VAL A 95 -1.28 2.54 -17.37
N TYR A 96 -1.87 1.94 -16.33
CA TYR A 96 -2.34 0.56 -16.35
C TYR A 96 -3.32 0.32 -17.50
N ALA A 97 -4.35 1.16 -17.65
CA ALA A 97 -5.34 1.02 -18.71
C ALA A 97 -4.70 1.11 -20.11
N GLY A 98 -3.67 1.95 -20.27
CA GLY A 98 -2.89 2.03 -21.51
C GLY A 98 -2.07 0.77 -21.80
N VAL A 99 -1.46 0.16 -20.78
CA VAL A 99 -0.70 -1.10 -20.93
C VAL A 99 -1.64 -2.27 -21.23
N GLN A 100 -2.79 -2.33 -20.55
CA GLN A 100 -3.83 -3.35 -20.77
C GLN A 100 -4.36 -3.31 -22.21
N LEU A 101 -4.69 -2.12 -22.73
CA LEU A 101 -5.09 -1.94 -24.13
C LEU A 101 -4.04 -2.54 -25.10
N TYR A 102 -2.75 -2.28 -24.85
CA TYR A 102 -1.69 -2.82 -25.70
C TYR A 102 -1.62 -4.35 -25.64
N GLN A 103 -1.82 -4.94 -24.45
CA GLN A 103 -1.88 -6.41 -24.31
C GLN A 103 -3.08 -7.00 -25.05
N HIS A 104 -4.24 -6.35 -24.97
CA HIS A 104 -5.42 -6.77 -25.71
C HIS A 104 -5.16 -6.79 -27.21
N MET A 105 -4.47 -5.78 -27.75
CA MET A 105 -4.09 -5.76 -29.17
C MET A 105 -3.18 -6.92 -29.56
N ILE A 106 -2.23 -7.32 -28.70
CA ILE A 106 -1.38 -8.50 -28.95
C ILE A 106 -2.22 -9.78 -28.90
N LEU A 107 -3.15 -9.87 -27.94
CA LEU A 107 -4.03 -11.03 -27.79
C LEU A 107 -4.90 -11.23 -29.03
N GLU A 108 -5.47 -10.15 -29.54
CA GLU A 108 -6.22 -10.15 -30.78
C GLU A 108 -5.37 -10.72 -31.90
N ASP A 109 -4.10 -10.32 -32.00
CA ASP A 109 -3.19 -10.71 -33.10
C ASP A 109 -2.71 -12.15 -33.03
N VAL A 110 -2.20 -12.58 -31.87
CA VAL A 110 -1.45 -13.83 -31.71
C VAL A 110 -2.26 -14.89 -30.95
N GLY A 111 -3.27 -14.49 -30.18
CA GLY A 111 -4.00 -15.36 -29.24
C GLY A 111 -4.82 -16.48 -29.89
N THR A 112 -5.11 -16.37 -31.19
CA THR A 112 -5.93 -17.34 -31.94
C THR A 112 -5.17 -18.08 -33.04
N GLU A 113 -3.87 -17.82 -33.23
CA GLU A 113 -3.10 -18.37 -34.37
C GLU A 113 -3.05 -19.91 -34.40
N ASN A 114 -3.05 -20.56 -33.23
CA ASN A 114 -2.99 -22.02 -33.10
C ASN A 114 -4.32 -22.63 -32.61
N ALA A 115 -5.37 -21.83 -32.47
CA ALA A 115 -6.65 -22.28 -31.90
C ALA A 115 -7.56 -22.88 -32.99
N THR A 116 -8.31 -23.93 -32.65
CA THR A 116 -9.29 -24.50 -33.57
C THR A 116 -10.61 -23.73 -33.47
N PHE A 117 -11.08 -23.18 -34.59
CA PHE A 117 -12.33 -22.41 -34.64
C PHE A 117 -13.54 -23.33 -34.69
N ILE A 118 -14.36 -23.29 -33.65
CA ILE A 118 -15.59 -24.08 -33.53
C ILE A 118 -16.71 -23.13 -33.09
N PRO A 119 -17.39 -22.46 -34.05
CA PRO A 119 -18.40 -21.46 -33.70
C PRO A 119 -19.61 -22.13 -33.04
N GLN A 120 -20.09 -21.55 -31.94
CA GLN A 120 -21.33 -22.01 -31.29
C GLN A 120 -22.56 -21.76 -32.17
N ASP A 121 -22.53 -20.70 -32.97
CA ASP A 121 -23.56 -20.38 -33.97
C ASP A 121 -22.90 -20.09 -35.33
N PRO A 122 -22.81 -21.10 -36.21
CA PRO A 122 -22.20 -20.96 -37.54
C PRO A 122 -22.89 -19.92 -38.43
N SER A 123 -24.17 -19.60 -38.15
CA SER A 123 -24.93 -18.61 -38.95
C SER A 123 -24.54 -17.16 -38.62
N LYS A 124 -24.16 -16.92 -37.35
CA LYS A 124 -23.75 -15.62 -36.85
C LYS A 124 -22.25 -15.37 -36.99
N PHE A 125 -21.46 -16.45 -36.95
CA PHE A 125 -20.00 -16.43 -36.96
C PHE A 125 -19.44 -17.34 -38.07
N PRO A 126 -19.47 -16.89 -39.33
CA PRO A 126 -19.15 -17.74 -40.48
C PRO A 126 -17.65 -18.06 -40.65
N THR A 127 -16.75 -17.24 -40.10
CA THR A 127 -15.30 -17.41 -40.26
C THR A 127 -14.57 -16.86 -39.04
N ALA A 128 -13.47 -17.51 -38.64
CA ALA A 128 -12.64 -17.08 -37.51
C ALA A 128 -12.22 -15.60 -37.61
N GLU A 129 -11.78 -15.17 -38.80
CA GLU A 129 -11.37 -13.78 -39.05
C GLU A 129 -12.54 -12.80 -38.90
N PHE A 130 -13.73 -13.16 -39.39
CA PHE A 130 -14.93 -12.34 -39.25
C PHE A 130 -15.33 -12.19 -37.77
N THR A 131 -15.31 -13.29 -37.03
CA THR A 131 -15.58 -13.32 -35.58
C THR A 131 -14.59 -12.43 -34.85
N ARG A 132 -13.29 -12.57 -35.11
CA ARG A 132 -12.25 -11.72 -34.54
C ARG A 132 -12.52 -10.23 -34.84
N GLN A 133 -12.70 -9.85 -36.10
CA GLN A 133 -13.00 -8.45 -36.45
C GLN A 133 -14.29 -7.91 -35.81
N PHE A 134 -15.31 -8.75 -35.63
CA PHE A 134 -16.56 -8.38 -34.99
C PHE A 134 -16.36 -7.97 -33.53
N PHE A 135 -15.62 -8.77 -32.76
CA PHE A 135 -15.34 -8.47 -31.35
C PHE A 135 -14.37 -7.29 -31.19
N ILE A 136 -13.30 -7.22 -32.00
CA ILE A 136 -12.35 -6.08 -32.00
C ILE A 136 -13.08 -4.75 -32.18
N LYS A 137 -14.00 -4.67 -33.16
CA LYS A 137 -14.78 -3.46 -33.43
C LYS A 137 -15.68 -3.04 -32.25
N ARG A 138 -16.03 -3.96 -31.36
CA ARG A 138 -16.87 -3.69 -30.20
C ARG A 138 -16.05 -3.42 -28.93
N MET A 139 -14.92 -4.10 -28.73
CA MET A 139 -14.10 -4.02 -27.52
C MET A 139 -13.22 -2.77 -27.50
N ARG A 140 -12.48 -2.49 -28.58
CA ARG A 140 -11.60 -1.32 -28.72
C ARG A 140 -12.25 0.03 -28.35
N PRO A 141 -13.46 0.38 -28.84
CA PRO A 141 -14.08 1.65 -28.46
C PRO A 141 -14.39 1.73 -26.97
N LEU A 142 -14.70 0.62 -26.29
CA LEU A 142 -14.95 0.61 -24.85
C LEU A 142 -13.68 0.92 -24.07
N GLU A 143 -12.56 0.31 -24.44
CA GLU A 143 -11.26 0.58 -23.81
C GLU A 143 -10.82 2.03 -24.00
N TYR A 144 -11.03 2.62 -25.19
CA TYR A 144 -10.80 4.06 -25.40
C TYR A 144 -11.70 4.95 -24.55
N VAL A 145 -12.97 4.55 -24.37
CA VAL A 145 -13.90 5.27 -23.48
C VAL A 145 -13.43 5.19 -22.02
N ILE A 146 -12.98 4.01 -21.56
CA ILE A 146 -12.41 3.82 -20.22
C ILE A 146 -11.22 4.76 -20.02
N ILE A 147 -10.24 4.74 -20.94
CA ILE A 147 -9.05 5.62 -20.88
C ILE A 147 -9.46 7.11 -20.88
N GLY A 148 -10.43 7.49 -21.70
CA GLY A 148 -10.98 8.85 -21.74
C GLY A 148 -11.59 9.28 -20.40
N ILE A 149 -12.41 8.42 -19.78
CA ILE A 149 -13.04 8.67 -18.48
C ILE A 149 -11.98 8.77 -17.38
N VAL A 150 -11.01 7.84 -17.34
CA VAL A 150 -9.91 7.86 -16.35
C VAL A 150 -9.11 9.15 -16.47
N THR A 151 -8.78 9.58 -17.70
CA THR A 151 -8.01 10.81 -17.95
C THR A 151 -8.77 12.06 -17.48
N ALA A 152 -10.05 12.19 -17.86
CA ALA A 152 -10.88 13.32 -17.44
C ALA A 152 -11.06 13.34 -15.91
N PHE A 153 -11.29 12.18 -15.30
CA PHE A 153 -11.43 12.05 -13.87
C PHE A 153 -10.13 12.35 -13.12
N SER A 154 -8.97 12.03 -13.69
CA SER A 154 -7.67 12.34 -13.10
C SER A 154 -7.47 13.84 -12.88
N GLY A 155 -7.80 14.66 -13.90
CA GLY A 155 -7.74 16.13 -13.79
C GLY A 155 -8.74 16.68 -12.75
N TYR A 156 -9.97 16.15 -12.75
CA TYR A 156 -10.99 16.52 -11.78
C TYR A 156 -10.61 16.14 -10.34
N LEU A 157 -10.11 14.92 -10.12
CA LEU A 157 -9.68 14.43 -8.83
C LEU A 157 -8.47 15.21 -8.31
N ALA A 158 -7.53 15.58 -9.18
CA ALA A 158 -6.40 16.44 -8.82
C ALA A 158 -6.86 17.81 -8.31
N ALA A 159 -7.84 18.44 -8.99
CA ALA A 159 -8.40 19.72 -8.57
C ALA A 159 -9.12 19.63 -7.21
N LEU A 160 -9.92 18.58 -7.00
CA LEU A 160 -10.58 18.33 -5.72
C LEU A 160 -9.56 18.05 -4.60
N SER A 161 -8.61 17.16 -4.86
CA SER A 161 -7.55 16.78 -3.92
C SER A 161 -6.75 18.00 -3.47
N PHE A 162 -6.39 18.90 -4.39
CA PHE A 162 -5.71 20.16 -4.06
C PHE A 162 -6.51 21.02 -3.08
N LYS A 163 -7.82 21.14 -3.28
CA LYS A 163 -8.69 21.90 -2.38
C LYS A 163 -8.78 21.25 -0.99
N LEU A 164 -8.97 19.93 -0.91
CA LEU A 164 -9.00 19.21 0.36
C LEU A 164 -7.66 19.24 1.10
N THR A 165 -6.54 19.14 0.39
CA THR A 165 -5.20 19.21 0.99
C THR A 165 -4.97 20.56 1.67
N ARG A 166 -5.53 21.66 1.13
CA ARG A 166 -5.51 22.97 1.80
C ARG A 166 -6.38 22.99 3.06
N GLU A 167 -7.60 22.45 2.99
CA GLU A 167 -8.51 22.35 4.14
C GLU A 167 -7.87 21.53 5.29
N PHE A 168 -7.34 20.35 4.98
CA PHE A 168 -6.70 19.46 5.97
C PHE A 168 -5.37 19.99 6.47
N GLY A 169 -4.59 20.67 5.62
CA GLY A 169 -3.34 21.30 6.01
C GLY A 169 -3.54 22.38 7.07
N TRP A 170 -4.64 23.14 6.97
CA TRP A 170 -5.01 24.14 7.98
C TRP A 170 -5.39 23.50 9.32
N GLU A 171 -6.13 22.40 9.31
CA GLU A 171 -6.47 21.68 10.55
C GLU A 171 -5.23 21.09 11.23
N VAL A 172 -4.34 20.44 10.48
CA VAL A 172 -3.07 19.91 11.01
C VAL A 172 -2.21 21.03 11.59
N TYR A 173 -2.18 22.20 10.93
CA TYR A 173 -1.48 23.37 11.46
C TYR A 173 -2.06 23.79 12.82
N ARG A 174 -3.39 23.85 12.95
CA ARG A 174 -4.05 24.25 14.21
C ARG A 174 -3.75 23.29 15.36
N THR A 175 -3.71 21.98 15.11
CA THR A 175 -3.38 20.99 16.15
C THR A 175 -1.89 21.03 16.54
N TYR A 176 -0.99 21.03 15.55
CA TYR A 176 0.45 20.81 15.76
C TYR A 176 1.27 22.11 15.65
N SER A 177 0.68 23.27 15.96
CA SER A 177 1.27 24.60 15.69
C SER A 177 2.58 24.87 16.45
N ALA A 178 2.78 24.28 17.63
CA ALA A 178 3.83 24.71 18.55
C ALA A 178 5.25 24.25 18.19
N ASP A 179 5.44 23.15 17.44
CA ASP A 179 6.79 22.65 17.11
C ASP A 179 6.89 22.13 15.66
N VAL A 180 7.82 22.71 14.90
CA VAL A 180 8.16 22.33 13.53
C VAL A 180 8.66 20.89 13.45
N LYS A 181 9.39 20.40 14.47
CA LYS A 181 9.93 19.03 14.51
C LYS A 181 8.82 18.00 14.64
N VAL A 182 7.83 18.25 15.51
CA VAL A 182 6.67 17.38 15.68
C VAL A 182 5.87 17.30 14.37
N ARG A 183 5.68 18.43 13.69
CA ARG A 183 4.98 18.46 12.40
C ARG A 183 5.70 17.71 11.29
N ASP A 184 7.03 17.83 11.18
CA ASP A 184 7.80 17.07 10.17
C ASP A 184 7.80 15.56 10.47
N ALA A 185 7.88 15.20 11.76
CA ALA A 185 7.77 13.81 12.18
C ALA A 185 6.38 13.24 11.86
N PHE A 186 5.31 14.00 12.11
CA PHE A 186 3.93 13.58 11.81
C PHE A 186 3.71 13.41 10.32
N ARG A 187 4.26 14.34 9.53
CA ARG A 187 4.23 14.25 8.06
C ARG A 187 4.92 12.99 7.57
N SER A 188 6.13 12.72 8.06
CA SER A 188 6.91 11.54 7.65
C SER A 188 6.19 10.23 8.01
N LEU A 189 5.57 10.18 9.19
CA LEU A 189 4.78 9.04 9.65
C LEU A 189 3.51 8.83 8.82
N SER A 190 2.81 9.92 8.49
CA SER A 190 1.62 9.90 7.63
C SER A 190 1.94 9.46 6.20
N ILE A 191 3.09 9.88 5.66
CA ILE A 191 3.58 9.41 4.36
C ILE A 191 3.88 7.91 4.43
N LEU A 192 4.59 7.46 5.46
CA LEU A 192 4.92 6.04 5.63
C LEU A 192 3.66 5.17 5.75
N GLN A 193 2.65 5.60 6.51
CA GLN A 193 1.34 4.93 6.58
C GLN A 193 0.66 4.83 5.22
N THR A 194 0.79 5.87 4.40
CA THR A 194 0.20 5.91 3.06
C THR A 194 0.93 4.96 2.11
N LEU A 195 2.26 4.97 2.13
CA LEU A 195 3.08 4.11 1.30
C LEU A 195 2.84 2.63 1.60
N ILE A 196 2.75 2.22 2.87
CA ILE A 196 2.46 0.82 3.21
C ILE A 196 1.08 0.37 2.72
N LYS A 197 0.08 1.25 2.70
CA LYS A 197 -1.23 0.92 2.10
C LYS A 197 -1.10 0.68 0.60
N LEU A 198 -0.33 1.51 -0.10
CA LEU A 198 -0.04 1.29 -1.52
C LEU A 198 0.75 0.00 -1.73
N ASP A 199 1.77 -0.27 -0.92
CA ASP A 199 2.58 -1.49 -1.01
C ASP A 199 1.72 -2.76 -0.85
N ILE A 200 0.72 -2.75 0.04
CA ILE A 200 -0.25 -3.86 0.18
C ILE A 200 -0.96 -4.14 -1.14
N PHE A 201 -1.46 -3.10 -1.82
CA PHE A 201 -2.13 -3.28 -3.09
C PHE A 201 -1.17 -3.78 -4.19
N PHE A 202 0.00 -3.15 -4.35
CA PHE A 202 0.91 -3.49 -5.45
C PHE A 202 1.58 -4.87 -5.27
N ILE A 203 2.00 -5.23 -4.06
CA ILE A 203 2.56 -6.56 -3.78
C ILE A 203 1.46 -7.63 -3.91
N GLY A 204 0.25 -7.35 -3.43
CA GLY A 204 -0.89 -8.26 -3.57
C GLY A 204 -1.29 -8.47 -5.04
N ALA A 205 -1.40 -7.39 -5.82
CA ALA A 205 -1.70 -7.46 -7.25
C ALA A 205 -0.60 -8.21 -8.01
N TYR A 206 0.67 -7.98 -7.70
CA TYR A 206 1.78 -8.73 -8.29
C TYR A 206 1.68 -10.24 -7.98
N ALA A 207 1.33 -10.62 -6.74
CA ALA A 207 1.12 -12.02 -6.39
C ALA A 207 -0.04 -12.65 -7.20
N ILE A 208 -1.15 -11.93 -7.38
CA ILE A 208 -2.30 -12.39 -8.17
C ILE A 208 -1.91 -12.57 -9.65
N GLN A 209 -1.10 -11.67 -10.22
CA GLN A 209 -0.64 -11.75 -11.62
C GLN A 209 0.25 -12.97 -11.91
N LEU A 210 0.83 -13.58 -10.89
CA LEU A 210 1.65 -14.78 -11.03
C LEU A 210 0.83 -16.07 -10.97
N ILE A 211 -0.47 -16.03 -10.71
CA ILE A 211 -1.34 -17.23 -10.73
C ILE A 211 -1.35 -17.95 -12.10
N PRO A 212 -1.59 -17.29 -13.25
CA PRO A 212 -1.72 -17.96 -14.56
C PRO A 212 -0.36 -18.41 -15.12
N SER A 213 0.75 -18.09 -14.45
CA SER A 213 2.11 -18.39 -14.88
C SER A 213 2.38 -19.87 -15.16
N GLN A 214 1.72 -20.77 -14.43
CA GLN A 214 1.90 -22.22 -14.61
C GLN A 214 1.27 -22.70 -15.92
N SER A 215 0.12 -22.13 -16.29
CA SER A 215 -0.59 -22.44 -17.54
C SER A 215 0.21 -21.94 -18.75
N ILE A 216 0.90 -20.80 -18.60
CA ILE A 216 1.75 -20.18 -19.64
C ILE A 216 3.12 -20.87 -19.79
N GLY A 217 3.58 -21.61 -18.77
CA GLY A 217 4.80 -22.43 -18.82
C GLY A 217 6.01 -21.87 -18.06
N TYR A 218 5.81 -21.07 -17.01
CA TYR A 218 6.91 -20.59 -16.18
C TYR A 218 7.49 -21.72 -15.32
N SER A 219 8.81 -21.87 -15.31
CA SER A 219 9.48 -22.83 -14.42
C SER A 219 9.35 -22.41 -12.95
N ASN A 220 8.90 -23.31 -12.08
CA ASN A 220 8.83 -23.15 -10.61
C ASN A 220 7.95 -22.00 -10.08
N SER A 221 6.94 -21.56 -10.84
CA SER A 221 6.19 -20.35 -10.53
C SER A 221 5.23 -20.44 -9.34
N ILE A 222 4.66 -21.63 -9.05
CA ILE A 222 3.70 -21.77 -7.92
C ILE A 222 4.38 -21.51 -6.57
N ALA A 223 5.56 -22.10 -6.36
CA ALA A 223 6.30 -21.93 -5.10
C ALA A 223 6.66 -20.45 -4.88
N GLU A 224 7.05 -19.77 -5.96
CA GLU A 224 7.32 -18.34 -5.95
C GLU A 224 6.08 -17.51 -5.58
N THR A 225 4.93 -17.77 -6.20
CA THR A 225 3.66 -17.09 -5.88
C THR A 225 3.27 -17.26 -4.42
N ILE A 226 3.37 -18.49 -3.89
CA ILE A 226 3.07 -18.80 -2.48
C ILE A 226 4.01 -18.01 -1.56
N ILE A 227 5.32 -18.03 -1.82
CA ILE A 227 6.30 -17.32 -1.01
C ILE A 227 6.03 -15.81 -1.02
N ILE A 228 5.83 -15.21 -2.19
CA ILE A 228 5.54 -13.77 -2.30
C ILE A 228 4.28 -13.42 -1.52
N PHE A 229 3.22 -14.21 -1.66
CA PHE A 229 1.95 -13.95 -0.99
C PHE A 229 2.10 -14.01 0.54
N PHE A 230 2.63 -15.11 1.09
CA PHE A 230 2.71 -15.29 2.55
C PHE A 230 3.78 -14.39 3.18
N VAL A 231 5.01 -14.40 2.64
CA VAL A 231 6.10 -13.59 3.20
C VAL A 231 5.81 -12.10 3.02
N GLY A 232 5.29 -11.70 1.85
CA GLY A 232 4.88 -10.32 1.59
C GLY A 232 3.78 -9.85 2.54
N THR A 233 2.74 -10.66 2.76
CA THR A 233 1.65 -10.34 3.69
C THR A 233 2.16 -10.19 5.12
N ILE A 234 2.94 -11.14 5.62
CA ILE A 234 3.51 -11.08 6.98
C ILE A 234 4.41 -9.85 7.14
N MET A 235 5.26 -9.57 6.15
CA MET A 235 6.13 -8.38 6.14
C MET A 235 5.33 -7.08 6.24
N LEU A 236 4.25 -6.94 5.46
CA LEU A 236 3.40 -5.75 5.45
C LEU A 236 2.58 -5.61 6.73
N LEU A 237 2.09 -6.71 7.31
CA LEU A 237 1.41 -6.70 8.61
C LEU A 237 2.36 -6.26 9.73
N MET A 238 3.60 -6.75 9.73
CA MET A 238 4.63 -6.29 10.65
C MET A 238 4.94 -4.79 10.46
N ALA A 239 5.01 -4.32 9.21
CA ALA A 239 5.21 -2.91 8.90
C ALA A 239 4.08 -2.02 9.45
N TRP A 240 2.83 -2.43 9.23
CA TRP A 240 1.64 -1.75 9.75
C TRP A 240 1.63 -1.72 11.28
N TYR A 241 1.84 -2.87 11.92
CA TYR A 241 1.90 -3.01 13.37
C TYR A 241 3.01 -2.15 13.99
N SER A 242 4.20 -2.14 13.37
CA SER A 242 5.35 -1.36 13.81
C SER A 242 5.05 0.14 13.89
N ILE A 243 4.22 0.64 12.99
CA ILE A 243 3.86 2.07 12.94
C ILE A 243 2.78 2.40 13.95
N MET A 244 1.79 1.52 14.12
CA MET A 244 0.71 1.75 15.09
C MET A 244 1.24 1.72 16.52
N GLN A 245 2.18 0.83 16.84
CA GLN A 245 2.82 0.77 18.15
C GLN A 245 4.05 1.68 18.29
N GLU A 246 4.46 2.35 17.21
CA GLU A 246 5.69 3.15 17.15
C GLU A 246 6.94 2.41 17.68
N SER A 247 7.03 1.09 17.41
CA SER A 247 8.11 0.24 17.94
C SER A 247 9.36 0.30 17.06
N LYS A 248 10.42 0.94 17.57
CA LYS A 248 11.70 1.09 16.86
C LYS A 248 12.35 -0.24 16.45
N TYR A 249 12.24 -1.28 17.27
CA TYR A 249 12.90 -2.57 16.99
C TYR A 249 12.20 -3.33 15.86
N ILE A 250 10.87 -3.31 15.84
CA ILE A 250 10.09 -3.91 14.77
C ILE A 250 10.31 -3.14 13.47
N LEU A 251 10.36 -1.80 13.54
CA LEU A 251 10.60 -0.95 12.38
C LEU A 251 11.97 -1.24 11.76
N LEU A 252 13.00 -1.43 12.58
CA LEU A 252 14.33 -1.79 12.11
C LEU A 252 14.33 -3.16 11.42
N CYS A 253 13.63 -4.16 11.97
CA CYS A 253 13.47 -5.46 11.35
C CYS A 253 12.79 -5.35 9.97
N VAL A 254 11.69 -4.59 9.90
CA VAL A 254 10.95 -4.32 8.66
C VAL A 254 11.82 -3.63 7.61
N ILE A 255 12.64 -2.65 7.98
CA ILE A 255 13.56 -1.98 7.05
C ILE A 255 14.54 -2.98 6.42
N ASN A 256 15.12 -3.88 7.22
CA ASN A 256 16.05 -4.90 6.70
C ASN A 256 15.33 -5.89 5.78
N LEU A 257 14.12 -6.31 6.12
CA LEU A 257 13.33 -7.23 5.31
C LEU A 257 12.89 -6.59 3.98
N LEU A 258 12.51 -5.30 3.99
CA LEU A 258 12.21 -4.53 2.79
C LEU A 258 13.44 -4.32 1.90
N ALA A 259 14.62 -4.12 2.50
CA ALA A 259 15.86 -4.03 1.73
C ALA A 259 16.21 -5.35 1.03
N LEU A 260 16.00 -6.48 1.71
CA LEU A 260 16.18 -7.81 1.12
C LEU A 260 15.15 -8.09 0.01
N SER A 261 13.88 -7.75 0.23
CA SER A 261 12.83 -7.95 -0.77
C SER A 261 13.09 -7.11 -2.03
N LEU A 262 13.66 -5.92 -1.89
CA LEU A 262 14.05 -5.06 -3.02
C LEU A 262 15.07 -5.74 -3.94
N ILE A 263 16.07 -6.44 -3.38
CA ILE A 263 17.06 -7.20 -4.17
C ILE A 263 16.35 -8.25 -5.01
N TYR A 264 15.42 -9.00 -4.42
CA TYR A 264 14.65 -10.01 -5.13
C TYR A 264 13.75 -9.40 -6.22
N MET A 265 13.06 -8.29 -5.95
CA MET A 265 12.20 -7.61 -6.94
C MET A 265 13.01 -7.11 -8.14
N VAL A 266 14.22 -6.58 -7.91
CA VAL A 266 15.12 -6.14 -8.99
C VAL A 266 15.62 -7.33 -9.81
N TYR A 267 16.06 -8.42 -9.16
CA TYR A 267 16.42 -9.66 -9.84
C TYR A 267 15.26 -10.15 -10.73
N ARG A 268 14.05 -10.14 -10.18
CA ARG A 268 12.86 -10.64 -10.87
C ARG A 268 12.49 -9.76 -12.06
N LEU A 269 12.57 -8.43 -11.91
CA LEU A 269 12.37 -7.48 -13.01
C LEU A 269 13.35 -7.76 -14.16
N ILE A 270 14.63 -7.98 -13.86
CA ILE A 270 15.64 -8.30 -14.87
C ILE A 270 15.34 -9.66 -15.53
N SER A 271 15.00 -10.68 -14.73
CA SER A 271 14.69 -12.03 -15.23
C SER A 271 13.54 -12.06 -16.22
N ILE A 272 12.47 -11.28 -16.00
CA ILE A 272 11.30 -11.19 -16.88
C ILE A 272 11.61 -10.45 -18.20
N ASN A 273 12.57 -9.51 -18.17
CA ASN A 273 12.91 -8.68 -19.33
C ASN A 273 14.03 -9.27 -20.20
N ILE A 274 14.87 -10.15 -19.65
CA ILE A 274 15.82 -10.93 -20.45
C ILE A 274 15.06 -12.11 -21.06
N SER A 275 15.00 -12.18 -22.40
CA SER A 275 14.36 -13.29 -23.11
C SER A 275 15.04 -14.61 -22.78
N GLN A 276 14.40 -15.39 -21.90
CA GLN A 276 14.79 -16.77 -21.62
C GLN A 276 14.24 -17.62 -22.75
N HIS A 277 15.14 -18.07 -23.63
CA HIS A 277 14.79 -19.08 -24.62
C HIS A 277 14.79 -20.42 -23.89
N THR A 278 13.60 -20.89 -23.49
CA THR A 278 13.40 -22.25 -22.97
C THR A 278 13.52 -23.26 -24.13
N ASP A 279 13.70 -24.55 -23.83
CA ASP A 279 13.94 -25.69 -24.73
C ASP A 279 12.88 -25.98 -25.83
N GLY A 280 12.12 -24.97 -26.28
CA GLY A 280 11.25 -25.00 -27.45
C GLY A 280 11.32 -23.72 -28.31
N GLY A 281 12.29 -22.82 -28.08
CA GLY A 281 12.48 -21.59 -28.87
C GLY A 281 11.42 -20.51 -28.65
N TYR A 282 10.53 -20.68 -27.67
CA TYR A 282 9.43 -19.77 -27.35
C TYR A 282 9.67 -19.02 -26.03
N ASP A 283 9.29 -17.74 -26.00
CA ASP A 283 9.42 -16.85 -24.85
C ASP A 283 8.10 -16.79 -24.06
N PRO A 284 7.99 -17.48 -22.91
CA PRO A 284 6.73 -17.55 -22.17
C PRO A 284 6.28 -16.19 -21.60
N TYR A 285 7.19 -15.22 -21.47
CA TYR A 285 6.88 -13.92 -20.91
C TYR A 285 6.33 -12.93 -21.92
N GLU A 286 6.34 -13.23 -23.22
CA GLU A 286 6.00 -12.29 -24.30
C GLU A 286 4.69 -11.53 -24.04
N PHE A 287 3.64 -12.26 -23.65
CA PHE A 287 2.31 -11.71 -23.40
C PHE A 287 2.23 -10.86 -22.11
N THR A 288 2.80 -11.35 -21.02
CA THR A 288 2.62 -10.75 -19.69
C THR A 288 3.70 -9.72 -19.34
N ARG A 289 4.83 -9.72 -20.05
CA ARG A 289 6.06 -8.97 -19.71
C ARG A 289 5.80 -7.51 -19.41
N ARG A 290 4.99 -6.83 -20.23
CA ARG A 290 4.76 -5.39 -20.10
C ARG A 290 4.03 -5.05 -18.81
N LEU A 291 2.96 -5.78 -18.48
CA LEU A 291 2.21 -5.54 -17.26
C LEU A 291 3.01 -5.98 -16.02
N LEU A 292 3.65 -7.14 -16.07
CA LEU A 292 4.49 -7.65 -14.98
C LEU A 292 5.64 -6.67 -14.67
N SER A 293 6.28 -6.13 -15.71
CA SER A 293 7.35 -5.13 -15.56
C SER A 293 6.82 -3.81 -15.03
N PHE A 294 5.64 -3.37 -15.46
CA PHE A 294 5.00 -2.16 -14.93
C PHE A 294 4.71 -2.28 -13.42
N PHE A 295 4.15 -3.40 -12.97
CA PHE A 295 3.90 -3.63 -11.54
C PHE A 295 5.19 -3.72 -10.74
N LEU A 296 6.17 -4.48 -11.22
CA LEU A 296 7.46 -4.61 -10.52
C LEU A 296 8.21 -3.29 -10.44
N ALA A 297 8.29 -2.53 -11.54
CA ALA A 297 8.95 -1.22 -11.54
C ALA A 297 8.25 -0.24 -10.57
N THR A 298 6.92 -0.18 -10.61
CA THR A 298 6.14 0.66 -9.68
C THR A 298 6.33 0.23 -8.23
N THR A 299 6.31 -1.07 -7.95
CA THR A 299 6.53 -1.64 -6.61
C THR A 299 7.93 -1.32 -6.11
N ILE A 300 8.97 -1.41 -6.94
CA ILE A 300 10.35 -1.05 -6.57
C ILE A 300 10.42 0.43 -6.18
N CYS A 301 9.81 1.32 -6.98
CA CYS A 301 9.77 2.76 -6.66
C CYS A 301 9.05 3.03 -5.34
N LEU A 302 7.92 2.37 -5.08
CA LEU A 302 7.17 2.52 -3.83
C LEU A 302 7.96 2.00 -2.63
N VAL A 303 8.54 0.80 -2.72
CA VAL A 303 9.35 0.20 -1.64
C VAL A 303 10.59 1.05 -1.34
N LEU A 304 11.24 1.65 -2.34
CA LEU A 304 12.34 2.60 -2.13
C LEU A 304 11.88 3.82 -1.31
N ALA A 305 10.73 4.40 -1.67
CA ALA A 305 10.14 5.48 -0.90
C ALA A 305 9.78 5.02 0.52
N THR A 306 9.24 3.81 0.69
CA THR A 306 8.88 3.22 1.98
C THR A 306 10.12 3.08 2.86
N ILE A 307 11.23 2.54 2.35
CA ILE A 307 12.50 2.41 3.08
C ILE A 307 13.02 3.79 3.50
N PHE A 308 13.01 4.78 2.60
CA PHE A 308 13.48 6.13 2.89
C PHE A 308 12.69 6.78 4.04
N TYR A 309 11.36 6.75 3.98
CA TYR A 309 10.52 7.31 5.05
C TYR A 309 10.54 6.46 6.33
N ALA A 310 10.71 5.14 6.23
CA ALA A 310 10.88 4.26 7.39
C ALA A 310 12.16 4.60 8.16
N VAL A 311 13.28 4.84 7.48
CA VAL A 311 14.54 5.27 8.11
C VAL A 311 14.37 6.64 8.76
N LYS A 312 13.67 7.58 8.11
CA LYS A 312 13.39 8.90 8.70
C LYS A 312 12.56 8.79 9.97
N CYS A 313 11.49 7.98 9.96
CA CYS A 313 10.67 7.70 11.14
C CYS A 313 11.46 6.99 12.24
N PHE A 314 12.31 6.02 11.90
CA PHE A 314 13.17 5.33 12.87
C PHE A 314 14.14 6.30 13.57
N LYS A 315 14.76 7.22 12.83
CA LYS A 315 15.62 8.27 13.41
C LYS A 315 14.84 9.16 14.39
N ASN A 316 13.61 9.53 14.04
CA ASN A 316 12.76 10.34 14.92
C ASN A 316 12.40 9.57 16.21
N MET A 317 12.08 8.27 16.11
CA MET A 317 11.80 7.42 17.27
C MET A 317 13.04 7.22 18.16
N MET A 318 14.23 7.10 17.58
CA MET A 318 15.49 7.04 18.35
C MET A 318 15.77 8.33 19.13
N GLN A 319 15.30 9.47 18.63
CA GLN A 319 15.38 10.76 19.33
C GLN A 319 14.28 10.93 20.40
N GLY A 320 13.37 9.96 20.54
CA GLY A 320 12.29 9.98 21.54
C GLY A 320 11.00 10.68 21.09
N LEU A 321 10.84 10.96 19.79
CA LEU A 321 9.65 11.59 19.23
C LEU A 321 8.60 10.53 18.88
N TYR A 322 7.64 10.31 19.79
CA TYR A 322 6.50 9.39 19.63
C TYR A 322 5.22 10.22 19.47
N ILE A 323 4.55 10.12 18.31
CA ILE A 323 3.50 11.06 17.92
C ILE A 323 2.13 10.49 18.23
N PHE A 324 1.88 9.25 17.83
CA PHE A 324 0.60 8.59 18.14
C PHE A 324 0.45 8.34 19.63
N ALA A 325 1.55 8.05 20.34
CA ALA A 325 1.52 7.94 21.79
C ALA A 325 1.19 9.28 22.49
N ALA A 326 1.61 10.41 21.93
CA ALA A 326 1.44 11.72 22.56
C ALA A 326 0.14 12.44 22.17
N TYR A 327 -0.33 12.29 20.93
CA TYR A 327 -1.44 13.06 20.37
C TYR A 327 -2.63 12.19 19.92
N GLY A 328 -2.51 10.86 19.99
CA GLY A 328 -3.52 9.93 19.49
C GLY A 328 -3.53 9.79 17.96
N LEU A 329 -4.42 8.93 17.46
CA LEU A 329 -4.62 8.72 16.02
C LEU A 329 -5.31 9.93 15.37
N PRO A 330 -4.91 10.31 14.14
CA PRO A 330 -5.55 11.43 13.44
C PRO A 330 -7.02 11.11 13.12
N GLY A 331 -7.94 12.03 13.46
CA GLY A 331 -9.39 11.90 13.24
C GLY A 331 -10.22 11.45 14.46
N GLN A 332 -9.60 11.12 15.58
CA GLN A 332 -10.26 10.97 16.89
C GLN A 332 -10.07 12.25 17.73
N ASP A 333 -10.86 12.43 18.80
CA ASP A 333 -10.70 13.56 19.73
C ASP A 333 -9.25 13.57 20.23
N GLN A 334 -8.48 14.53 19.73
CA GLN A 334 -7.07 14.64 20.05
C GLN A 334 -6.96 15.11 21.49
N ASN A 335 -6.30 14.32 22.33
CA ASN A 335 -5.85 14.77 23.63
C ASN A 335 -4.75 15.81 23.37
N VAL A 336 -5.14 17.06 23.15
CA VAL A 336 -4.19 18.17 23.13
C VAL A 336 -3.57 18.17 24.53
N PRO A 337 -2.26 17.93 24.68
CA PRO A 337 -1.66 18.06 25.99
C PRO A 337 -1.93 19.49 26.48
N GLU A 338 -2.66 19.62 27.58
CA GLU A 338 -2.93 20.92 28.19
C GLU A 338 -1.58 21.60 28.41
N ILE A 339 -1.34 22.69 27.69
CA ILE A 339 -0.21 23.57 27.95
C ILE A 339 -0.54 24.24 29.28
N ASN A 340 -0.17 23.60 30.38
CA ASN A 340 -0.24 24.18 31.71
C ASN A 340 0.73 25.37 31.75
N GLN A 341 0.23 26.56 31.40
CA GLN A 341 0.98 27.82 31.42
C GLN A 341 1.34 28.29 32.84
N ASN A 342 0.99 27.54 33.89
CA ASN A 342 1.16 27.98 35.28
C ASN A 342 2.31 27.36 36.08
N ASN A 343 3.13 26.46 35.52
CA ASN A 343 4.25 25.88 36.29
C ASN A 343 5.61 26.30 35.72
N HIS A 344 5.95 27.58 35.90
CA HIS A 344 7.34 28.03 35.75
C HIS A 344 8.23 27.77 36.97
N ASN A 345 7.70 27.17 38.03
CA ASN A 345 8.51 26.69 39.15
C ASN A 345 7.82 25.49 39.81
N GLN A 346 8.15 24.27 39.40
CA GLN A 346 8.40 23.11 40.26
C GLN A 346 8.39 21.80 39.44
N ASN A 347 9.48 21.05 39.58
CA ASN A 347 9.64 19.62 39.30
C ASN A 347 9.51 19.11 37.86
N ARG A 348 10.67 18.91 37.22
CA ARG A 348 10.89 17.84 36.24
C ARG A 348 10.67 16.48 36.92
N GLN A 349 9.45 15.96 36.86
CA GLN A 349 9.20 14.52 37.00
C GLN A 349 8.55 14.00 35.71
N ASN A 350 9.13 12.92 35.20
CA ASN A 350 8.73 12.20 34.02
C ASN A 350 7.25 11.79 34.10
N SER A 351 6.40 12.30 33.20
CA SER A 351 5.10 11.68 32.91
C SER A 351 5.29 10.61 31.84
N PHE A 352 5.66 9.40 32.28
CA PHE A 352 5.45 8.19 31.48
C PHE A 352 4.08 7.63 31.87
N ASN A 353 3.03 7.97 31.12
CA ASN A 353 1.72 7.37 31.32
C ASN A 353 1.77 5.92 30.81
N SER A 354 1.73 4.95 31.73
CA SER A 354 1.74 3.51 31.41
C SER A 354 0.35 2.94 31.14
N GLU A 355 -0.63 3.77 30.78
CA GLU A 355 -2.05 3.36 30.74
C GLU A 355 -2.51 2.88 29.35
N TYR A 356 -1.65 2.12 28.68
CA TYR A 356 -2.00 1.31 27.49
C TYR A 356 -1.27 -0.03 27.51
N LEU A 357 -1.40 -0.76 28.62
CA LEU A 357 -1.19 -2.20 28.64
C LEU A 357 -2.44 -2.81 29.25
N GLY A 358 -3.36 -3.24 28.38
CA GLY A 358 -4.55 -3.96 28.78
C GLY A 358 -4.18 -5.28 29.45
N TYR A 359 -4.50 -5.40 30.74
CA TYR A 359 -4.73 -6.68 31.38
C TYR A 359 -5.80 -6.48 32.48
N ASN A 360 -7.00 -6.97 32.21
CA ASN A 360 -8.12 -6.95 33.14
C ASN A 360 -8.08 -8.20 34.03
N GLY A 361 -8.33 -8.01 35.33
CA GLY A 361 -8.91 -9.01 36.21
C GLY A 361 -7.99 -9.58 37.30
N TYR A 362 -8.11 -9.06 38.53
CA TYR A 362 -8.83 -9.71 39.65
C TYR A 362 -8.51 -9.00 40.97
N ASN A 363 -9.56 -8.58 41.68
CA ASN A 363 -9.51 -8.06 43.05
C ASN A 363 -9.54 -9.23 44.04
N GLY A 364 -8.75 -9.18 45.12
CA GLY A 364 -8.84 -10.14 46.22
C GLY A 364 -7.85 -9.93 47.38
N TYR A 365 -8.31 -9.27 48.44
CA TYR A 365 -8.06 -9.45 49.88
C TYR A 365 -6.64 -9.67 50.50
N ASN A 366 -6.34 -8.78 51.45
CA ASN A 366 -5.60 -8.88 52.75
C ASN A 366 -4.63 -10.03 53.08
N GLY A 367 -3.47 -9.66 53.66
CA GLY A 367 -2.90 -10.38 54.81
C GLY A 367 -1.36 -10.50 54.89
N TYR A 368 -0.79 -9.84 55.90
CA TYR A 368 0.37 -10.21 56.73
C TYR A 368 1.81 -10.36 56.17
N THR A 369 2.71 -9.89 57.04
CA THR A 369 4.19 -9.89 57.09
C THR A 369 4.86 -11.25 56.92
N GLU A 370 5.99 -11.28 56.20
CA GLU A 370 7.19 -12.03 56.64
C GLU A 370 8.47 -11.57 55.92
N ASN A 371 9.56 -11.46 56.69
CA ASN A 371 10.93 -11.25 56.23
C ASN A 371 11.44 -12.49 55.48
N ASN A 372 12.25 -12.31 54.43
CA ASN A 372 13.44 -13.15 54.20
C ASN A 372 14.40 -12.56 53.15
N ASN A 373 15.69 -12.66 53.48
CA ASN A 373 16.84 -12.28 52.65
C ASN A 373 16.92 -13.09 51.35
N LEU A 374 16.99 -12.42 50.19
CA LEU A 374 17.48 -13.02 48.94
C LEU A 374 18.12 -11.96 48.03
N ALA A 375 19.10 -12.42 47.25
CA ALA A 375 20.03 -11.70 46.37
C ALA A 375 19.40 -10.56 45.53
N PRO A 376 20.18 -9.52 45.17
CA PRO A 376 19.65 -8.33 44.51
C PRO A 376 19.11 -8.69 43.11
N SER A 377 17.79 -8.53 42.94
CA SER A 377 17.10 -8.77 41.67
C SER A 377 17.54 -7.77 40.59
N ASP A 378 17.33 -8.12 39.32
CA ASP A 378 17.69 -7.31 38.15
C ASP A 378 17.08 -5.88 38.15
N SER A 379 16.06 -5.64 38.97
CA SER A 379 15.51 -4.30 39.19
C SER A 379 16.48 -3.40 39.97
N GLN A 380 17.21 -3.94 40.95
CA GLN A 380 18.22 -3.18 41.70
C GLN A 380 19.47 -2.91 40.84
N LYS A 381 19.85 -3.84 39.95
CA LYS A 381 20.93 -3.60 38.96
C LYS A 381 20.54 -2.55 37.92
N LYS A 382 19.29 -2.55 37.44
CA LYS A 382 18.76 -1.49 36.56
C LYS A 382 18.67 -0.15 37.27
N SER A 383 18.27 -0.12 38.54
CA SER A 383 18.23 1.09 39.37
C SER A 383 19.64 1.69 39.57
N LYS A 384 20.64 0.87 39.93
CA LYS A 384 22.04 1.33 40.04
C LYS A 384 22.65 1.77 38.70
N ARG A 385 22.21 1.20 37.58
CA ARG A 385 22.64 1.63 36.24
C ARG A 385 21.98 2.94 35.83
N ALA A 386 20.71 3.14 36.16
CA ALA A 386 19.99 4.39 35.95
C ALA A 386 20.55 5.54 36.81
N SER A 387 20.92 5.28 38.07
CA SER A 387 21.55 6.29 38.93
C SER A 387 22.93 6.71 38.41
N LYS A 388 23.75 5.78 37.94
CA LYS A 388 25.05 6.09 37.32
C LYS A 388 24.92 6.89 36.02
N ILE A 389 23.88 6.64 35.23
CA ILE A 389 23.61 7.39 34.00
C ILE A 389 23.15 8.83 34.33
N ALA A 390 22.31 8.99 35.37
CA ALA A 390 21.88 10.30 35.85
C ALA A 390 23.04 11.12 36.41
N GLU A 391 23.98 10.50 37.12
CA GLU A 391 25.19 11.14 37.66
C GLU A 391 26.17 11.59 36.56
N VAL A 392 26.33 10.78 35.50
CA VAL A 392 27.17 11.17 34.34
C VAL A 392 26.49 12.28 33.52
N GLN A 393 25.16 12.29 33.44
CA GLN A 393 24.42 13.36 32.77
C GLN A 393 24.46 14.68 33.54
N SER A 394 24.34 14.65 34.87
CA SER A 394 24.46 15.85 35.71
C SER A 394 25.89 16.42 35.70
N ALA A 395 26.92 15.56 35.71
CA ALA A 395 28.32 15.98 35.58
C ALA A 395 28.67 16.57 34.18
N ARG A 396 27.94 16.18 33.13
CA ARG A 396 28.10 16.77 31.78
C ARG A 396 27.36 18.10 31.64
N LEU A 397 26.25 18.27 32.34
CA LEU A 397 25.48 19.52 32.38
C LEU A 397 26.21 20.60 33.20
N SER A 398 26.79 20.25 34.35
CA SER A 398 27.57 21.20 35.16
C SER A 398 28.83 21.70 34.43
N ARG A 399 29.47 20.86 33.61
CA ARG A 399 30.64 21.22 32.80
C ARG A 399 30.32 22.10 31.59
N ARG A 400 29.06 22.14 31.13
CA ARG A 400 28.61 23.06 30.06
C ARG A 400 28.24 24.45 30.60
N ILE A 401 27.83 24.54 31.86
CA ILE A 401 27.45 25.82 32.50
C ILE A 401 28.69 26.60 32.96
N SER A 402 29.88 25.99 33.00
CA SER A 402 31.13 26.66 33.38
C SER A 402 31.98 27.16 32.20
N ILE A 403 31.46 27.10 30.96
CA ILE A 403 32.19 27.50 29.73
C ILE A 403 31.41 28.58 28.94
N ASP A 404 30.18 28.91 29.35
CA ASP A 404 29.47 30.15 28.98
C ASP A 404 29.47 31.09 30.19
#